data_AF-A0A933YW05-F1
#
_entry.id   AF-A0A933YW05-F1
#
_cell.length_a   1.000
_cell.length_b   1.000
_cell.length_c   1.000
_cell.angle_alpha   90.00
_cell.angle_beta   90.00
_cell.angle_gamma   90.00
#
_symmetry.space_group_name_H-M   'P 1'
#
loop_
_entity.id
_entity.type
_entity.pdbx_description
1 polymer ?
#
loop_
_entity_poly.entity_id
_entity_poly.type
_entity_poly.pdbx_seq_one_letter_code
_entity_poly.pdbx_strand_id
1 'polypeptide(L)'
;MAGFLDGLVQEDEAKKIYVARSKSVDEKTVTAANNNALTTKVQGEEQDGWSVARKNNKSVRVSKPKPHDRQLEDDVWCLLYKLGFKELNADRNFTIKLGPNAPGRQIDIFAKDDETVFIVECTHAQEQKPKSIKGLIDKINGIREDVIKAIHAHFGRTPKLKVKWAIATRNVDWRKADKDRAAEAKIAVITEQDISYYSKLTGYLKEAARYQFLARYLKGEGIDGLRIDVPATKGKMGGITFYNFLISPFDLLKIAYISHKATSANDLETYQRMVKPSRLKEIAAYIDDGGQFPTVKRQGYFPVPAPSLFSSLAFNGLPVSS
;
A
#
# COMPACT_ATOMS: atom_id res chain seq x y z
N MET A 1 -15.43 -25.10 -8.43
CA MET A 1 -14.67 -24.52 -9.56
C MET A 1 -13.56 -23.67 -8.96
N ALA A 2 -12.31 -23.94 -9.33
CA ALA A 2 -11.17 -23.11 -8.91
C ALA A 2 -11.38 -21.68 -9.44
N GLY A 3 -11.44 -20.70 -8.55
CA GLY A 3 -11.68 -19.30 -8.89
C GLY A 3 -10.53 -18.72 -9.71
N PHE A 4 -10.76 -17.56 -10.34
CA PHE A 4 -9.71 -16.85 -11.09
C PHE A 4 -8.57 -16.35 -10.19
N LEU A 5 -8.81 -16.23 -8.87
CA LEU A 5 -7.90 -15.70 -7.85
C LEU A 5 -7.88 -16.59 -6.59
N ASP A 6 -7.65 -17.89 -6.74
CA ASP A 6 -7.46 -18.76 -5.57
C ASP A 6 -6.16 -18.39 -4.81
N GLY A 7 -6.17 -18.51 -3.48
CA GLY A 7 -4.98 -18.22 -2.65
C GLY A 7 -4.92 -16.79 -2.09
N LEU A 8 -6.06 -16.13 -1.93
CA LEU A 8 -6.18 -14.90 -1.14
C LEU A 8 -6.46 -15.23 0.33
N VAL A 9 -5.93 -14.39 1.23
CA VAL A 9 -6.09 -14.47 2.68
C VAL A 9 -6.68 -13.18 3.23
N GLN A 10 -7.40 -13.31 4.34
CA GLN A 10 -8.07 -12.22 5.03
C GLN A 10 -7.91 -12.37 6.55
N GLU A 11 -8.22 -11.31 7.28
CA GLU A 11 -8.37 -11.31 8.75
C GLU A 11 -7.26 -12.07 9.51
N ASP A 12 -7.62 -13.11 10.27
CA ASP A 12 -6.71 -13.87 11.12
C ASP A 12 -5.63 -14.64 10.35
N GLU A 13 -5.93 -15.08 9.13
CA GLU A 13 -4.93 -15.74 8.27
C GLU A 13 -3.90 -14.72 7.78
N ALA A 14 -4.37 -13.57 7.31
CA ALA A 14 -3.50 -12.47 6.91
C ALA A 14 -2.64 -11.99 8.09
N LYS A 15 -3.19 -11.92 9.30
CA LYS A 15 -2.45 -11.58 10.52
C LYS A 15 -1.33 -12.57 10.84
N LYS A 16 -1.58 -13.88 10.72
CA LYS A 16 -0.53 -14.91 10.92
C LYS A 16 0.59 -14.76 9.91
N ILE A 17 0.24 -14.54 8.64
CA ILE A 17 1.22 -14.32 7.57
C ILE A 17 2.01 -13.03 7.80
N TYR A 18 1.35 -11.94 8.19
CA TYR A 18 1.98 -10.68 8.56
C TYR A 18 3.07 -10.87 9.62
N VAL A 19 2.79 -11.59 10.70
CA VAL A 19 3.75 -11.82 11.80
C VAL A 19 5.01 -12.55 11.32
N ALA A 20 4.88 -13.44 10.33
CA ALA A 20 6.02 -14.14 9.74
C ALA A 20 6.77 -13.26 8.72
N ARG A 21 6.03 -12.57 7.84
CA ARG A 21 6.59 -11.70 6.79
C ARG A 21 7.30 -10.47 7.35
N SER A 22 6.82 -9.91 8.45
CA SER A 22 7.38 -8.71 9.07
C SER A 22 8.79 -8.89 9.65
N LYS A 23 9.28 -10.12 9.78
CA LYS A 23 10.64 -10.42 10.25
C LYS A 23 11.64 -10.33 9.12
N SER A 24 12.87 -9.91 9.42
CA SER A 24 14.00 -9.90 8.47
C SER A 24 14.69 -11.27 8.32
N VAL A 25 14.24 -12.26 9.08
CA VAL A 25 14.81 -13.61 9.13
C VAL A 25 13.69 -14.65 9.04
N ASP A 26 14.03 -15.80 8.46
CA ASP A 26 13.28 -17.03 8.73
C ASP A 26 13.68 -17.57 10.10
N GLU A 27 12.75 -18.21 10.78
CA GLU A 27 13.00 -18.87 12.05
C GLU A 27 12.41 -20.28 12.04
N LYS A 28 13.13 -21.23 12.64
CA LYS A 28 12.58 -22.55 12.97
C LYS A 28 13.11 -23.04 14.30
N THR A 29 12.40 -24.00 14.89
CA THR A 29 12.80 -24.63 16.15
C THR A 29 13.30 -26.03 15.88
N VAL A 30 14.54 -26.30 16.28
CA VAL A 30 15.17 -27.62 16.19
C VAL A 30 14.96 -28.36 17.51
N THR A 31 14.49 -29.60 17.42
CA THR A 31 14.27 -30.50 18.56
C THR A 31 14.92 -31.86 18.31
N ALA A 32 15.28 -32.55 19.40
CA ALA A 32 15.80 -33.90 19.35
C ALA A 32 15.46 -34.68 20.63
N ALA A 33 15.63 -36.00 20.59
CA ALA A 33 15.33 -36.88 21.71
C ALA A 33 16.29 -36.71 22.90
N ASN A 34 17.54 -36.28 22.64
CA ASN A 34 18.56 -36.04 23.65
C ASN A 34 19.50 -34.89 23.23
N ASN A 35 20.33 -34.42 24.16
CA ASN A 35 21.20 -33.27 23.94
C ASN A 35 22.26 -33.50 22.87
N ASN A 36 22.83 -34.72 22.77
CA ASN A 36 23.83 -35.02 21.75
C ASN A 36 23.23 -34.94 20.34
N ALA A 37 22.07 -35.55 20.14
CA ALA A 37 21.34 -35.47 18.87
C ALA A 37 20.89 -34.02 18.55
N LEU A 38 20.55 -33.22 19.57
CA LEU A 38 20.20 -31.81 19.37
C LEU A 38 21.40 -31.02 18.85
N THR A 39 22.58 -31.21 19.44
CA THR A 39 23.82 -30.57 19.00
C THR A 39 24.16 -30.94 17.56
N THR A 40 24.09 -32.23 17.20
CA THR A 40 24.37 -32.68 15.82
C THR A 40 23.39 -32.07 14.81
N LYS A 41 22.09 -32.02 15.14
CA LYS A 41 21.11 -31.38 14.25
C LYS A 41 21.39 -29.89 14.07
N VAL A 42 21.68 -29.17 15.16
CA VAL A 42 21.99 -27.73 15.09
C VAL A 42 23.23 -27.48 14.23
N GLN A 43 24.27 -28.31 14.33
CA GLN A 43 25.45 -28.21 13.47
C GLN A 43 25.14 -28.39 11.99
N GLY A 44 24.24 -29.33 11.64
CA GLY A 44 23.77 -29.48 10.25
C GLY A 44 23.04 -28.23 9.75
N GLU A 45 22.19 -27.64 10.59
CA GLU A 45 21.50 -26.38 10.25
C GLU A 45 22.47 -25.21 10.07
N GLU A 46 23.53 -25.13 10.89
CA GLU A 46 24.58 -24.12 10.75
C GLU A 46 25.33 -24.25 9.41
N GLN A 47 25.56 -25.47 8.92
CA GLN A 47 26.14 -25.72 7.60
C GLN A 47 25.20 -25.25 6.46
N ASP A 48 23.89 -25.31 6.68
CA ASP A 48 22.88 -24.78 5.75
C ASP A 48 22.69 -23.26 5.86
N GLY A 49 23.54 -22.58 6.64
CA GLY A 49 23.55 -21.13 6.82
C GLY A 49 22.54 -20.59 7.82
N TRP A 50 22.02 -21.44 8.71
CA TRP A 50 21.26 -20.98 9.87
C TRP A 50 22.19 -20.56 11.01
N SER A 51 21.70 -19.71 11.91
CA SER A 51 22.45 -19.29 13.10
C SER A 51 21.58 -19.44 14.34
N VAL A 52 22.19 -19.80 15.47
CA VAL A 52 21.46 -19.94 16.74
C VAL A 52 20.92 -18.58 17.20
N ALA A 53 19.59 -18.46 17.24
CA ALA A 53 18.91 -17.27 17.73
C ALA A 53 18.61 -17.36 19.24
N ARG A 54 18.22 -18.54 19.73
CA ARG A 54 17.90 -18.78 21.15
C ARG A 54 18.06 -20.25 21.53
N LYS A 55 18.73 -20.53 22.65
CA LYS A 55 18.79 -21.87 23.25
C LYS A 55 17.73 -21.99 24.35
N ASN A 56 16.97 -23.07 24.35
CA ASN A 56 16.02 -23.45 25.41
C ASN A 56 16.41 -24.82 25.98
N ASN A 57 15.78 -25.23 27.08
CA ASN A 57 16.14 -26.49 27.77
C ASN A 57 16.05 -27.75 26.90
N LYS A 58 15.14 -27.80 25.93
CA LYS A 58 14.89 -28.98 25.07
C LYS A 58 14.91 -28.67 23.57
N SER A 59 15.26 -27.45 23.20
CA SER A 59 15.18 -27.00 21.81
C SER A 59 16.11 -25.82 21.53
N VAL A 60 16.47 -25.65 20.28
CA VAL A 60 17.23 -24.48 19.82
C VAL A 60 16.43 -23.80 18.71
N ARG A 61 16.15 -22.51 18.87
CA ARG A 61 15.62 -21.69 17.80
C ARG A 61 16.78 -21.19 16.96
N VAL A 62 16.70 -21.45 15.67
CA VAL A 62 17.67 -21.00 14.67
C VAL A 62 17.00 -20.01 13.72
N SER A 63 17.79 -19.09 13.16
CA SER A 63 17.33 -18.09 12.21
C SER A 63 18.27 -17.94 11.02
N LYS A 64 17.73 -17.56 9.87
CA LYS A 64 18.49 -17.29 8.64
C LYS A 64 17.99 -16.00 7.97
N PRO A 65 18.85 -15.07 7.52
CA PRO A 65 18.43 -13.86 6.81
C PRO A 65 17.58 -14.19 5.58
N LYS A 66 16.53 -13.41 5.34
CA LYS A 66 15.72 -13.60 4.14
C LYS A 66 16.50 -13.15 2.88
N PRO A 67 16.33 -13.84 1.74
CA PRO A 67 16.78 -13.33 0.45
C PRO A 67 16.22 -11.92 0.16
N HIS A 68 17.02 -11.06 -0.46
CA HIS A 68 16.68 -9.65 -0.67
C HIS A 68 15.41 -9.43 -1.51
N ASP A 69 15.18 -10.27 -2.52
CA ASP A 69 13.95 -10.29 -3.32
C ASP A 69 12.73 -10.56 -2.45
N ARG A 70 12.77 -11.63 -1.65
CA ARG A 70 11.67 -11.99 -0.78
C ARG A 70 11.43 -10.94 0.29
N GLN A 71 12.49 -10.33 0.83
CA GLN A 71 12.34 -9.28 1.83
C GLN A 71 11.61 -8.06 1.25
N LEU A 72 11.90 -7.66 0.00
CA LEU A 72 11.18 -6.57 -0.65
C LEU A 72 9.69 -6.91 -0.81
N GLU A 73 9.37 -8.11 -1.29
CA GLU A 73 7.97 -8.55 -1.42
C GLU A 73 7.25 -8.57 -0.07
N ASP A 74 7.89 -9.12 0.97
CA ASP A 74 7.37 -9.16 2.33
C ASP A 74 7.13 -7.75 2.89
N ASP A 75 8.05 -6.80 2.66
CA ASP A 75 7.94 -5.43 3.15
C ASP A 75 6.78 -4.68 2.50
N VAL A 76 6.59 -4.83 1.18
CA VAL A 76 5.47 -4.21 0.45
C VAL A 76 4.15 -4.86 0.84
N TRP A 77 4.11 -6.20 0.95
CA TRP A 77 2.92 -6.92 1.40
C TRP A 77 2.53 -6.50 2.82
N CYS A 78 3.51 -6.42 3.74
CA CYS A 78 3.29 -5.96 5.11
C CYS A 78 2.82 -4.50 5.15
N LEU A 79 3.34 -3.65 4.28
CA LEU A 79 2.87 -2.27 4.16
C LEU A 79 1.40 -2.22 3.76
N LEU A 80 0.99 -2.94 2.70
CA LEU A 80 -0.40 -2.97 2.24
C LEU A 80 -1.33 -3.55 3.32
N TYR A 81 -0.91 -4.62 4.00
CA TYR A 81 -1.65 -5.14 5.15
C TYR A 81 -1.83 -4.07 6.25
N LYS A 82 -0.76 -3.34 6.64
CA LYS A 82 -0.83 -2.26 7.63
C LYS A 82 -1.65 -1.05 7.18
N LEU A 83 -1.80 -0.84 5.88
CA LEU A 83 -2.71 0.15 5.31
C LEU A 83 -4.17 -0.35 5.37
N GLY A 84 -4.45 -1.57 5.80
CA GLY A 84 -5.81 -2.09 5.94
C GLY A 84 -6.43 -2.55 4.62
N PHE A 85 -5.59 -2.95 3.65
CA PHE A 85 -6.09 -3.80 2.56
C PHE A 85 -6.59 -5.12 3.18
N LYS A 86 -7.80 -5.54 2.80
CA LYS A 86 -8.55 -6.61 3.47
C LYS A 86 -8.23 -7.99 2.93
N GLU A 87 -7.90 -8.08 1.64
CA GLU A 87 -7.58 -9.35 0.98
C GLU A 87 -6.21 -9.25 0.32
N LEU A 88 -5.31 -10.18 0.64
CA LEU A 88 -3.96 -10.22 0.08
C LEU A 88 -3.58 -11.62 -0.38
N ASN A 89 -2.57 -11.77 -1.25
CA ASN A 89 -2.08 -13.10 -1.62
C ASN A 89 -1.42 -13.83 -0.44
N ALA A 90 -1.75 -15.11 -0.27
CA ALA A 90 -1.27 -15.97 0.83
C ALA A 90 0.24 -16.18 0.80
N ASP A 91 0.78 -16.39 -0.40
CA ASP A 91 2.18 -16.73 -0.65
C ASP A 91 2.69 -16.16 -1.98
N ARG A 92 3.97 -16.44 -2.28
CA ARG A 92 4.67 -15.96 -3.49
C ARG A 92 4.29 -16.75 -4.75
N ASN A 93 3.61 -17.88 -4.63
CA ASN A 93 3.15 -18.71 -5.74
C ASN A 93 1.74 -18.32 -6.20
N PHE A 94 1.19 -17.23 -5.67
CA PHE A 94 -0.12 -16.72 -6.07
C PHE A 94 -0.15 -16.46 -7.57
N THR A 95 -1.18 -17.02 -8.22
CA THR A 95 -1.40 -16.85 -9.65
C THR A 95 -2.81 -16.39 -9.94
N ILE A 96 -2.96 -15.55 -10.95
CA ILE A 96 -4.25 -15.17 -11.51
C ILE A 96 -4.47 -15.95 -12.80
N LYS A 97 -5.58 -16.69 -12.88
CA LYS A 97 -5.96 -17.36 -14.13
C LYS A 97 -6.55 -16.34 -15.09
N LEU A 98 -6.00 -16.26 -16.30
CA LEU A 98 -6.47 -15.33 -17.33
C LEU A 98 -7.58 -15.92 -18.23
N GLY A 99 -8.04 -17.13 -17.91
CA GLY A 99 -9.09 -17.84 -18.63
C GLY A 99 -9.18 -19.30 -18.14
N PRO A 100 -10.23 -20.05 -18.52
CA PRO A 100 -10.44 -21.42 -18.04
C PRO A 100 -9.26 -22.37 -18.33
N ASN A 101 -8.59 -22.18 -19.47
CA ASN A 101 -7.50 -23.04 -19.96
C ASN A 101 -6.16 -22.31 -20.07
N ALA A 102 -6.08 -21.07 -19.61
CA ALA A 102 -4.84 -20.29 -19.67
C ALA A 102 -3.95 -20.62 -18.46
N PRO A 103 -2.60 -20.70 -18.63
CA PRO A 103 -1.71 -20.82 -17.50
C PRO A 103 -1.87 -19.62 -16.57
N GLY A 104 -1.87 -19.87 -15.26
CA GLY A 104 -1.91 -18.81 -14.25
C GLY A 104 -0.71 -17.89 -14.40
N ARG A 105 -0.93 -16.59 -14.27
CA ARG A 105 0.16 -15.60 -14.19
C ARG A 105 0.51 -15.35 -12.74
N GLN A 106 1.77 -15.62 -12.39
CA GLN A 106 2.30 -15.30 -11.08
C GLN A 106 2.34 -13.80 -10.89
N ILE A 107 1.85 -13.37 -9.73
CA ILE A 107 1.82 -11.98 -9.27
C ILE A 107 2.51 -11.95 -7.91
N ASP A 108 3.53 -11.13 -7.76
CA ASP A 108 4.31 -11.07 -6.51
C ASP A 108 3.41 -10.64 -5.33
N ILE A 109 2.61 -9.58 -5.54
CA ILE A 109 1.72 -9.06 -4.52
C ILE A 109 0.37 -8.66 -5.11
N PHE A 110 -0.68 -9.17 -4.48
CA PHE A 110 -2.06 -8.76 -4.68
C PHE A 110 -2.58 -8.18 -3.36
N ALA A 111 -3.23 -7.02 -3.41
CA ALA A 111 -3.93 -6.47 -2.25
C ALA A 111 -5.22 -5.76 -2.69
N LYS A 112 -6.33 -6.04 -2.02
CA LYS A 112 -7.65 -5.44 -2.28
C LYS A 112 -8.22 -4.78 -1.03
N ASP A 113 -8.81 -3.59 -1.18
CA ASP A 113 -9.71 -3.00 -0.19
C ASP A 113 -11.15 -2.96 -0.72
N ASP A 114 -11.99 -2.04 -0.24
CA ASP A 114 -13.39 -1.98 -0.65
C ASP A 114 -13.56 -1.39 -2.06
N GLU A 115 -12.65 -0.51 -2.48
CA GLU A 115 -12.80 0.27 -3.72
C GLU A 115 -11.65 0.06 -4.72
N THR A 116 -10.53 -0.50 -4.28
CA THR A 116 -9.28 -0.55 -5.04
C THR A 116 -8.57 -1.90 -4.94
N VAL A 117 -7.78 -2.21 -5.96
CA VAL A 117 -6.87 -3.36 -6.00
C VAL A 117 -5.49 -2.87 -6.41
N PHE A 118 -4.46 -3.22 -5.66
CA PHE A 118 -3.06 -3.05 -6.04
C PHE A 118 -2.47 -4.38 -6.49
N ILE A 119 -1.91 -4.36 -7.70
CA ILE A 119 -1.10 -5.44 -8.26
C ILE A 119 0.33 -4.93 -8.33
N VAL A 120 1.24 -5.53 -7.56
CA VAL A 120 2.60 -5.05 -7.42
C VAL A 120 3.59 -6.11 -7.88
N GLU A 121 4.44 -5.73 -8.84
CA GLU A 121 5.62 -6.49 -9.24
C GLU A 121 6.85 -5.92 -8.51
N CYS A 122 7.75 -6.76 -8.03
CA CYS A 122 8.90 -6.37 -7.25
C CYS A 122 10.19 -6.54 -8.05
N THR A 123 11.11 -5.59 -7.94
CA THR A 123 12.46 -5.77 -8.48
C THR A 123 13.50 -5.07 -7.62
N HIS A 124 14.64 -5.73 -7.44
CA HIS A 124 15.69 -5.23 -6.57
C HIS A 124 17.06 -5.30 -7.25
N ALA A 125 18.03 -4.61 -6.67
CA ALA A 125 19.45 -4.87 -6.87
C ALA A 125 20.12 -5.15 -5.52
N GLN A 126 21.22 -5.89 -5.52
CA GLN A 126 21.99 -6.15 -4.29
C GLN A 126 22.58 -4.84 -3.73
N GLU A 127 23.13 -4.02 -4.62
CA GLU A 127 23.67 -2.69 -4.32
C GLU A 127 22.95 -1.64 -5.17
N GLN A 128 22.97 -0.39 -4.70
CA GLN A 128 22.35 0.72 -5.41
C GLN A 128 22.97 0.89 -6.79
N LYS A 129 22.18 0.65 -7.83
CA LYS A 129 22.64 0.78 -9.22
C LYS A 129 21.52 1.07 -10.20
N PRO A 130 21.84 1.64 -11.38
CA PRO A 130 20.90 1.73 -12.47
C PRO A 130 20.43 0.34 -12.93
N LYS A 131 19.12 0.13 -12.96
CA LYS A 131 18.50 -1.09 -13.48
C LYS A 131 17.32 -0.70 -14.37
N SER A 132 17.31 -1.21 -15.60
CA SER A 132 16.17 -1.03 -16.49
C SER A 132 14.99 -1.85 -16.00
N ILE A 133 13.82 -1.21 -15.92
CA ILE A 133 12.57 -1.88 -15.58
C ILE A 133 11.63 -2.02 -16.79
N LYS A 134 12.10 -1.65 -17.98
CA LYS A 134 11.31 -1.69 -19.22
C LYS A 134 10.62 -3.06 -19.41
N GLY A 135 11.34 -4.16 -19.17
CA GLY A 135 10.77 -5.50 -19.29
C GLY A 135 9.60 -5.77 -18.36
N LEU A 136 9.56 -5.16 -17.16
CA LEU A 136 8.41 -5.24 -16.26
C LEU A 136 7.23 -4.40 -16.75
N ILE A 137 7.49 -3.22 -17.30
CA ILE A 137 6.44 -2.38 -17.94
C ILE A 137 5.80 -3.16 -19.09
N ASP A 138 6.63 -3.75 -19.96
CA ASP A 138 6.18 -4.53 -21.12
C ASP A 138 5.38 -5.77 -20.66
N LYS A 139 5.87 -6.50 -19.64
CA LYS A 139 5.16 -7.62 -19.01
C LYS A 139 3.77 -7.18 -18.51
N ILE A 140 3.72 -6.10 -17.72
CA ILE A 140 2.47 -5.58 -17.14
C ILE A 140 1.50 -5.20 -18.26
N ASN A 141 1.94 -4.43 -19.25
CA ASN A 141 1.08 -4.01 -20.35
C ASN A 141 0.55 -5.19 -21.17
N GLY A 142 1.33 -6.26 -21.32
CA GLY A 142 0.92 -7.48 -22.02
C GLY A 142 -0.18 -8.28 -21.30
N ILE A 143 -0.32 -8.17 -19.98
CA ILE A 143 -1.31 -8.95 -19.19
C ILE A 143 -2.41 -8.10 -18.54
N ARG A 144 -2.28 -6.77 -18.58
CA ARG A 144 -3.10 -5.83 -17.81
C ARG A 144 -4.60 -6.05 -17.98
N GLU A 145 -5.07 -6.05 -19.23
CA GLU A 145 -6.51 -6.11 -19.52
C GLU A 145 -7.12 -7.44 -19.07
N ASP A 146 -6.40 -8.55 -19.25
CA ASP A 146 -6.89 -9.87 -18.87
C ASP A 146 -6.91 -10.05 -17.35
N VAL A 147 -5.90 -9.52 -16.64
CA VAL A 147 -5.90 -9.48 -15.17
C VAL A 147 -7.06 -8.63 -14.64
N ILE A 148 -7.31 -7.45 -15.22
CA ILE A 148 -8.43 -6.58 -14.81
C ILE A 148 -9.76 -7.31 -15.02
N LYS A 149 -9.94 -7.96 -16.17
CA LYS A 149 -11.14 -8.78 -16.45
C LYS A 149 -11.29 -9.91 -15.45
N ALA A 150 -10.22 -10.62 -15.12
CA ALA A 150 -10.24 -11.72 -14.14
C ALA A 150 -10.63 -11.23 -12.74
N ILE A 151 -10.08 -10.09 -12.30
CA ILE A 151 -10.42 -9.44 -11.02
C ILE A 151 -11.91 -9.08 -10.98
N HIS A 152 -12.42 -8.40 -12.02
CA HIS A 152 -13.84 -8.01 -12.08
C HIS A 152 -14.78 -9.21 -12.27
N ALA A 153 -14.32 -10.31 -12.86
CA ALA A 153 -15.08 -11.55 -12.94
C ALA A 153 -15.19 -12.24 -11.57
N HIS A 154 -14.14 -12.16 -10.75
CA HIS A 154 -14.10 -12.76 -9.42
C HIS A 154 -14.86 -11.94 -8.36
N PHE A 155 -14.61 -10.63 -8.28
CA PHE A 155 -15.22 -9.77 -7.26
C PHE A 155 -16.52 -9.09 -7.70
N GLY A 156 -16.92 -9.27 -8.96
CA GLY A 156 -18.03 -8.53 -9.55
C GLY A 156 -17.64 -7.11 -9.97
N ARG A 157 -18.66 -6.37 -10.44
CA ARG A 157 -18.50 -5.03 -11.05
C ARG A 157 -19.12 -3.91 -10.24
N THR A 158 -19.67 -4.19 -9.06
CA THR A 158 -20.40 -3.21 -8.23
C THR A 158 -19.99 -3.35 -6.76
N PRO A 159 -19.23 -2.39 -6.19
CA PRO A 159 -18.60 -1.27 -6.90
C PRO A 159 -17.53 -1.75 -7.89
N LYS A 160 -17.28 -0.97 -8.95
CA LYS A 160 -16.24 -1.30 -9.91
C LYS A 160 -14.88 -1.01 -9.28
N LEU A 161 -14.17 -2.06 -8.90
CA LEU A 161 -12.85 -1.95 -8.27
C LEU A 161 -11.86 -1.24 -9.19
N LYS A 162 -11.18 -0.24 -8.66
CA LYS A 162 -10.09 0.45 -9.33
C LYS A 162 -8.81 -0.38 -9.21
N VAL A 163 -8.39 -1.02 -10.29
CA VAL A 163 -7.14 -1.78 -10.34
C VAL A 163 -5.97 -0.86 -10.67
N LYS A 164 -4.95 -0.85 -9.81
CA LYS A 164 -3.71 -0.09 -9.97
C LYS A 164 -2.52 -1.03 -10.05
N TRP A 165 -1.78 -0.92 -11.15
CA TRP A 165 -0.49 -1.58 -11.30
C TRP A 165 0.61 -0.74 -10.67
N ALA A 166 1.52 -1.40 -9.97
CA ALA A 166 2.70 -0.79 -9.40
C ALA A 166 3.94 -1.67 -9.59
N ILE A 167 5.11 -1.03 -9.60
CA ILE A 167 6.41 -1.68 -9.52
C ILE A 167 7.09 -1.18 -8.24
N ALA A 168 7.36 -2.09 -7.31
CA ALA A 168 8.10 -1.80 -6.10
C ALA A 168 9.59 -2.09 -6.28
N THR A 169 10.44 -1.21 -5.75
CA THR A 169 11.89 -1.34 -5.92
C THR A 169 12.73 -1.08 -4.69
N ARG A 170 13.89 -1.72 -4.67
CA ARG A 170 14.95 -1.57 -3.66
C ARG A 170 16.31 -1.49 -4.34
N ASN A 171 17.15 -0.54 -3.93
CA ASN A 171 18.48 -0.31 -4.49
C ASN A 171 18.49 -0.09 -6.03
N VAL A 172 17.40 0.40 -6.61
CA VAL A 172 17.31 0.66 -8.06
C VAL A 172 17.37 2.15 -8.33
N ASP A 173 18.36 2.57 -9.11
CA ASP A 173 18.42 3.93 -9.67
C ASP A 173 17.66 3.99 -10.99
N TRP A 174 16.65 4.86 -10.99
CA TRP A 174 15.70 4.95 -12.07
C TRP A 174 16.11 5.99 -13.11
N ARG A 175 16.31 5.54 -14.35
CA ARG A 175 16.52 6.43 -15.49
C ARG A 175 15.25 7.25 -15.73
N LYS A 176 15.42 8.52 -16.12
CA LYS A 176 14.30 9.42 -16.45
C LYS A 176 13.34 8.78 -17.46
N ALA A 177 13.89 8.17 -18.52
CA ALA A 177 13.09 7.50 -19.55
C ALA A 177 12.19 6.36 -19.01
N ASP A 178 12.64 5.62 -17.99
CA ASP A 178 11.82 4.54 -17.41
C ASP A 178 10.75 5.09 -16.47
N LYS A 179 11.03 6.21 -15.76
CA LYS A 179 10.02 6.94 -14.98
C LYS A 179 8.93 7.48 -15.89
N ASP A 180 9.32 8.09 -17.01
CA ASP A 180 8.39 8.67 -17.98
C ASP A 180 7.51 7.58 -18.61
N ARG A 181 8.09 6.44 -19.01
CA ARG A 181 7.33 5.27 -19.50
C ARG A 181 6.36 4.70 -18.47
N ALA A 182 6.79 4.58 -17.21
CA ALA A 182 5.91 4.09 -16.15
C ALA A 182 4.73 5.04 -15.94
N ALA A 183 4.98 6.35 -15.95
CA ALA A 183 3.94 7.37 -15.83
C ALA A 183 2.95 7.34 -17.00
N GLU A 184 3.45 7.24 -18.25
CA GLU A 184 2.62 7.09 -19.45
C GLU A 184 1.76 5.83 -19.41
N ALA A 185 2.34 4.70 -18.97
CA ALA A 185 1.63 3.45 -18.76
C ALA A 185 0.73 3.45 -17.50
N LYS A 186 0.67 4.56 -16.76
CA LYS A 186 -0.06 4.71 -15.48
C LYS A 186 0.33 3.65 -14.44
N ILE A 187 1.56 3.17 -14.46
CA ILE A 187 2.13 2.23 -13.50
C ILE A 187 2.77 3.05 -12.38
N ALA A 188 2.32 2.82 -11.14
CA ALA A 188 2.93 3.44 -9.98
C ALA A 188 4.35 2.90 -9.74
N VAL A 189 5.27 3.75 -9.32
CA VAL A 189 6.59 3.33 -8.86
C VAL A 189 6.64 3.53 -7.35
N ILE A 190 6.85 2.45 -6.60
CA ILE A 190 6.95 2.46 -5.14
C ILE A 190 8.43 2.24 -4.79
N THR A 191 9.11 3.26 -4.29
CA THR A 191 10.52 3.14 -3.91
C THR A 191 10.68 2.67 -2.47
N GLU A 192 11.88 2.26 -2.09
CA GLU A 192 12.22 1.95 -0.69
C GLU A 192 11.97 3.15 0.25
N GLN A 193 12.14 4.38 -0.22
CA GLN A 193 11.82 5.58 0.55
C GLN A 193 10.30 5.70 0.75
N ASP A 194 9.49 5.41 -0.28
CA ASP A 194 8.03 5.36 -0.14
C ASP A 194 7.60 4.27 0.87
N ILE A 195 8.20 3.07 0.77
CA ILE A 195 7.90 1.96 1.69
C ILE A 195 8.20 2.37 3.14
N SER A 196 9.36 2.96 3.38
CA SER A 196 9.77 3.45 4.71
C SER A 196 8.86 4.56 5.22
N TYR A 197 8.51 5.50 4.34
CA TYR A 197 7.62 6.62 4.65
C TYR A 197 6.23 6.13 5.10
N TYR A 198 5.56 5.30 4.29
CA TYR A 198 4.22 4.82 4.62
C TYR A 198 4.24 3.80 5.77
N SER A 199 5.33 3.04 5.94
CA SER A 199 5.50 2.16 7.10
C SER A 199 5.57 2.94 8.42
N LYS A 200 6.18 4.13 8.42
CA LYS A 200 6.14 5.06 9.56
C LYS A 200 4.76 5.69 9.70
N LEU A 201 4.15 6.13 8.60
CA LEU A 201 2.83 6.78 8.62
C LEU A 201 1.74 5.88 9.21
N THR A 202 1.74 4.59 8.88
CA THR A 202 0.84 3.58 9.47
C THR A 202 1.06 3.40 10.97
N GLY A 203 2.22 3.75 11.52
CA GLY A 203 2.45 3.78 12.96
C GLY A 203 1.54 4.79 13.68
N TYR A 204 1.33 5.95 13.04
CA TYR A 204 0.57 7.08 13.58
C TYR A 204 -0.91 7.04 13.19
N LEU A 205 -1.21 6.88 11.91
CA LEU A 205 -2.58 6.95 11.35
C LEU A 205 -3.27 5.59 11.25
N LYS A 206 -2.56 4.49 11.55
CA LYS A 206 -3.05 3.13 11.32
C LYS A 206 -3.55 2.99 9.87
N GLU A 207 -4.71 2.38 9.68
CA GLU A 207 -5.32 2.15 8.37
C GLU A 207 -5.71 3.44 7.64
N ALA A 208 -5.92 4.56 8.35
CA ALA A 208 -6.22 5.84 7.71
C ALA A 208 -5.04 6.37 6.86
N ALA A 209 -3.82 5.86 7.07
CA ALA A 209 -2.70 6.10 6.17
C ALA A 209 -2.96 5.65 4.73
N ARG A 210 -3.90 4.70 4.52
CA ARG A 210 -4.32 4.23 3.19
C ARG A 210 -4.76 5.35 2.30
N TYR A 211 -5.52 6.31 2.80
CA TYR A 211 -6.02 7.41 1.97
C TYR A 211 -4.89 8.32 1.47
N GLN A 212 -3.81 8.49 2.25
CA GLN A 212 -2.61 9.20 1.79
C GLN A 212 -1.79 8.39 0.79
N PHE A 213 -1.80 7.06 0.90
CA PHE A 213 -1.19 6.15 -0.07
C PHE A 213 -1.96 6.18 -1.40
N LEU A 214 -3.28 6.00 -1.34
CA LEU A 214 -4.18 6.03 -2.50
C LEU A 214 -4.13 7.39 -3.19
N ALA A 215 -4.21 8.50 -2.46
CA ALA A 215 -4.16 9.84 -3.06
C ALA A 215 -2.85 10.12 -3.82
N ARG A 216 -1.72 9.55 -3.38
CA ARG A 216 -0.44 9.65 -4.11
C ARG A 216 -0.45 8.84 -5.39
N TYR A 217 -0.83 7.56 -5.32
CA TYR A 217 -0.66 6.63 -6.43
C TYR A 217 -1.83 6.57 -7.41
N LEU A 218 -3.03 6.99 -6.99
CA LEU A 218 -4.23 7.13 -7.82
C LEU A 218 -4.50 8.60 -8.19
N LYS A 219 -3.52 9.48 -8.05
CA LYS A 219 -3.65 10.90 -8.38
C LYS A 219 -4.16 11.08 -9.80
N GLY A 220 -5.30 11.78 -9.94
CA GLY A 220 -5.93 12.06 -11.23
C GLY A 220 -6.68 10.88 -11.84
N GLU A 221 -6.86 9.79 -11.09
CA GLU A 221 -7.63 8.64 -11.52
C GLU A 221 -8.99 8.59 -10.80
N GLY A 222 -10.07 8.44 -11.57
CA GLY A 222 -11.40 8.20 -11.00
C GLY A 222 -11.50 6.83 -10.32
N ILE A 223 -12.17 6.79 -9.17
CA ILE A 223 -12.48 5.59 -8.40
C ILE A 223 -14.00 5.53 -8.26
N ASP A 224 -14.65 4.67 -9.05
CA ASP A 224 -16.12 4.62 -9.13
C ASP A 224 -16.76 4.30 -7.76
N GLY A 225 -16.11 3.44 -6.96
CA GLY A 225 -16.55 3.10 -5.61
C GLY A 225 -16.49 4.25 -4.60
N LEU A 226 -15.78 5.34 -4.92
CA LEU A 226 -15.70 6.56 -4.09
C LEU A 226 -16.54 7.71 -4.63
N ARG A 227 -17.39 7.45 -5.63
CA ARG A 227 -18.28 8.50 -6.16
C ARG A 227 -19.32 8.84 -5.09
N ILE A 228 -19.26 10.08 -4.62
CA ILE A 228 -20.19 10.63 -3.64
C ILE A 228 -20.80 11.89 -4.24
N ASP A 229 -22.13 11.93 -4.28
CA ASP A 229 -22.88 13.11 -4.67
C ASP A 229 -23.43 13.78 -3.41
N VAL A 230 -23.09 15.05 -3.19
CA VAL A 230 -23.56 15.85 -2.05
C VAL A 230 -24.30 17.09 -2.53
N PRO A 231 -25.39 17.49 -1.86
CA PRO A 231 -26.03 18.77 -2.14
C PRO A 231 -25.08 19.91 -1.78
N ALA A 232 -24.98 20.90 -2.67
CA ALA A 232 -24.11 22.05 -2.48
C ALA A 232 -24.84 23.37 -2.79
N THR A 233 -24.63 24.38 -1.95
CA THR A 233 -25.00 25.77 -2.24
C THR A 233 -23.90 26.44 -3.05
N LYS A 234 -24.26 26.99 -4.21
CA LYS A 234 -23.34 27.78 -5.07
C LYS A 234 -23.37 29.24 -4.66
N GLY A 235 -22.20 29.85 -4.48
CA GLY A 235 -22.04 31.28 -4.20
C GLY A 235 -20.99 31.92 -5.10
N LYS A 236 -20.94 33.25 -5.10
CA LYS A 236 -19.92 34.04 -5.81
C LYS A 236 -19.38 35.13 -4.88
N MET A 237 -18.06 35.19 -4.71
CA MET A 237 -17.40 36.20 -3.88
C MET A 237 -16.11 36.66 -4.56
N GLY A 238 -15.91 37.97 -4.72
CA GLY A 238 -14.71 38.52 -5.38
C GLY A 238 -14.53 38.02 -6.83
N GLY A 239 -15.62 37.74 -7.54
CA GLY A 239 -15.58 37.16 -8.89
C GLY A 239 -15.41 35.64 -8.93
N ILE A 240 -15.03 35.00 -7.82
CA ILE A 240 -14.77 33.56 -7.73
C ILE A 240 -16.06 32.82 -7.35
N THR A 241 -16.40 31.77 -8.10
CA THR A 241 -17.51 30.86 -7.76
C THR A 241 -17.02 29.86 -6.73
N PHE A 242 -17.78 29.67 -5.64
CA PHE A 242 -17.50 28.65 -4.64
C PHE A 242 -18.74 27.78 -4.38
N TYR A 243 -18.51 26.59 -3.85
CA TYR A 243 -19.55 25.64 -3.46
C TYR A 243 -19.40 25.35 -1.97
N ASN A 244 -20.51 25.36 -1.24
CA ASN A 244 -20.58 24.97 0.17
C ASN A 244 -21.45 23.72 0.30
N PHE A 245 -20.96 22.69 0.97
CA PHE A 245 -21.66 21.42 1.12
C PHE A 245 -21.32 20.79 2.47
N LEU A 246 -22.18 19.89 2.92
CA LEU A 246 -21.93 19.05 4.08
C LEU A 246 -21.46 17.67 3.61
N ILE A 247 -20.49 17.10 4.29
CA ILE A 247 -19.94 15.78 4.00
C ILE A 247 -19.57 15.10 5.32
N SER A 248 -19.73 13.78 5.39
CA SER A 248 -19.28 13.05 6.57
C SER A 248 -17.74 13.10 6.67
N PRO A 249 -17.16 13.15 7.88
CA PRO A 249 -15.71 13.10 8.04
C PRO A 249 -15.08 11.84 7.42
N PHE A 250 -15.79 10.71 7.46
CA PHE A 250 -15.33 9.45 6.89
C PHE A 250 -15.21 9.53 5.36
N ASP A 251 -16.22 10.08 4.69
CA ASP A 251 -16.22 10.28 3.24
C ASP A 251 -15.18 11.30 2.80
N LEU A 252 -15.07 12.41 3.54
CA LEU A 252 -14.05 13.43 3.28
C LEU A 252 -12.65 12.84 3.34
N LEU A 253 -12.37 11.97 4.33
CA LEU A 253 -11.07 11.35 4.48
C LEU A 253 -10.66 10.51 3.26
N LYS A 254 -11.63 9.86 2.59
CA LYS A 254 -11.36 9.03 1.40
C LYS A 254 -10.91 9.87 0.18
N ILE A 255 -11.38 11.11 0.09
CA ILE A 255 -11.15 12.00 -1.07
C ILE A 255 -10.18 13.16 -0.77
N ALA A 256 -9.79 13.34 0.49
CA ALA A 256 -8.88 14.39 0.92
C ALA A 256 -7.41 13.96 0.85
N TYR A 257 -6.61 14.72 0.11
CA TYR A 257 -5.16 14.63 0.18
C TYR A 257 -4.61 15.72 1.08
N ILE A 258 -3.70 15.35 1.98
CA ILE A 258 -2.94 16.34 2.74
C ILE A 258 -1.56 16.41 2.11
N SER A 259 -1.18 17.60 1.64
CA SER A 259 0.13 17.78 1.02
C SER A 259 1.24 17.52 2.02
N HIS A 260 2.07 16.53 1.70
CA HIS A 260 3.37 16.30 2.33
C HIS A 260 4.39 16.89 1.37
N LYS A 261 5.05 18.01 1.72
CA LYS A 261 6.19 18.50 0.94
C LYS A 261 7.31 17.49 1.11
N ALA A 262 7.43 16.59 0.14
CA ALA A 262 8.40 15.47 0.12
C ALA A 262 9.88 15.91 0.00
N THR A 263 10.26 17.08 0.52
CA THR A 263 11.61 17.65 0.42
C THR A 263 12.25 17.95 1.76
N SER A 264 11.59 17.76 2.91
CA SER A 264 12.25 17.93 4.20
C SER A 264 11.83 16.90 5.23
N ALA A 265 12.81 16.40 5.99
CA ALA A 265 12.62 15.49 7.12
C ALA A 265 11.64 16.04 8.20
N ASN A 266 11.34 17.34 8.15
CA ASN A 266 10.45 18.05 9.09
C ASN A 266 8.96 17.72 8.94
N ASP A 267 8.48 17.21 7.81
CA ASP A 267 7.03 17.04 7.58
C ASP A 267 6.44 15.87 8.38
N LEU A 268 7.20 14.78 8.51
CA LEU A 268 6.84 13.63 9.33
C LEU A 268 6.87 13.98 10.82
N GLU A 269 7.81 14.84 11.22
CA GLU A 269 7.88 15.38 12.59
C GLU A 269 6.71 16.33 12.89
N THR A 270 6.28 17.12 11.90
CA THR A 270 5.09 18.00 12.00
C THR A 270 3.81 17.18 12.18
N TYR A 271 3.65 16.09 11.44
CA TYR A 271 2.58 15.12 11.66
C TYR A 271 2.69 14.42 13.01
N GLN A 272 3.89 14.01 13.41
CA GLN A 272 4.13 13.40 14.72
C GLN A 272 3.75 14.37 15.86
N ARG A 273 3.89 15.69 15.67
CA ARG A 273 3.45 16.71 16.62
C ARG A 273 1.91 16.88 16.62
N MET A 274 1.25 16.74 15.47
CA MET A 274 -0.22 16.86 15.36
C MET A 274 -0.96 15.59 15.77
N VAL A 275 -0.39 14.41 15.53
CA VAL A 275 -1.07 13.09 15.60
C VAL A 275 -0.40 12.19 16.65
N LYS A 276 -0.09 12.75 17.83
CA LYS A 276 0.33 11.92 18.97
C LYS A 276 -0.87 11.08 19.43
N PRO A 277 -0.71 9.76 19.65
CA PRO A 277 -1.81 8.91 20.10
C PRO A 277 -2.49 9.39 21.39
N SER A 278 -1.73 9.98 22.32
CA SER A 278 -2.29 10.59 23.54
C SER A 278 -3.21 11.76 23.20
N ARG A 279 -2.75 12.68 22.35
CA ARG A 279 -3.53 13.84 21.89
C ARG A 279 -4.78 13.42 21.12
N LEU A 280 -4.71 12.36 20.31
CA LEU A 280 -5.90 11.82 19.64
C LEU A 280 -6.93 11.30 20.64
N LYS A 281 -6.49 10.62 21.72
CA LYS A 281 -7.39 10.17 22.80
C LYS A 281 -8.01 11.34 23.55
N GLU A 282 -7.24 12.38 23.83
CA GLU A 282 -7.73 13.61 24.47
C GLU A 282 -8.78 14.32 23.59
N ILE A 283 -8.51 14.43 22.28
CA ILE A 283 -9.46 15.01 21.31
C ILE A 283 -10.73 14.16 21.23
N ALA A 284 -10.62 12.83 21.19
CA ALA A 284 -11.76 11.93 21.15
C ALA A 284 -12.62 12.08 22.42
N ALA A 285 -12.01 12.03 23.61
CA ALA A 285 -12.71 12.23 24.88
C ALA A 285 -13.42 13.59 24.95
N TYR A 286 -12.75 14.66 24.51
CA TYR A 286 -13.37 15.99 24.45
C TYR A 286 -14.62 16.02 23.56
N ILE A 287 -14.58 15.36 22.39
CA ILE A 287 -15.74 15.29 21.48
C ILE A 287 -16.85 14.43 22.08
N ASP A 288 -16.50 13.26 22.65
CA ASP A 288 -17.44 12.31 23.24
C ASP A 288 -18.18 12.91 24.45
N ASP A 289 -17.50 13.77 25.22
CA ASP A 289 -18.07 14.54 26.34
C ASP A 289 -18.91 15.75 25.88
N GLY A 290 -19.19 15.89 24.58
CA GLY A 290 -20.00 16.95 24.00
C GLY A 290 -19.24 18.26 23.72
N GLY A 291 -17.91 18.24 23.84
CA GLY A 291 -17.06 19.35 23.46
C GLY A 291 -17.12 19.62 21.96
N GLN A 292 -17.20 20.91 21.62
CA GLN A 292 -17.20 21.35 20.23
C GLN A 292 -16.00 22.25 20.00
N PHE A 293 -15.16 21.87 19.03
CA PHE A 293 -14.17 22.82 18.55
C PHE A 293 -14.92 24.00 17.93
N PRO A 294 -14.67 25.24 18.36
CA PRO A 294 -15.24 26.39 17.69
C PRO A 294 -14.85 26.27 16.22
N THR A 295 -15.85 26.03 15.37
CA THR A 295 -15.64 25.97 13.93
C THR A 295 -15.14 27.33 13.50
N VAL A 296 -13.82 27.50 13.46
CA VAL A 296 -13.24 28.38 12.46
C VAL A 296 -13.74 27.79 11.16
N LYS A 297 -14.62 28.52 10.46
CA LYS A 297 -15.07 28.19 9.11
C LYS A 297 -13.80 27.87 8.29
N ARG A 298 -13.39 26.61 8.22
CA ARG A 298 -12.39 26.18 7.23
C ARG A 298 -13.16 26.12 5.94
N GLN A 299 -13.27 27.27 5.32
CA GLN A 299 -13.67 27.43 3.94
C GLN A 299 -12.61 26.71 3.12
N GLY A 300 -12.86 25.44 2.80
CA GLY A 300 -12.04 24.71 1.84
C GLY A 300 -12.25 25.35 0.49
N TYR A 301 -11.31 26.19 0.06
CA TYR A 301 -11.25 26.64 -1.33
C TYR A 301 -10.71 25.49 -2.17
N PHE A 302 -11.61 24.70 -2.75
CA PHE A 302 -11.27 23.78 -3.82
C PHE A 302 -11.41 24.55 -5.14
N PRO A 303 -10.32 24.86 -5.88
CA PRO A 303 -10.46 25.38 -7.22
C PRO A 303 -11.12 24.32 -8.10
N VAL A 304 -12.38 24.54 -8.47
CA VAL A 304 -13.13 23.68 -9.40
C VAL A 304 -12.91 24.25 -10.81
N PRO A 305 -12.28 23.51 -11.75
CA PRO A 305 -12.29 23.91 -13.15
C PRO A 305 -13.72 23.79 -13.73
N ALA A 306 -13.99 24.57 -14.77
CA ALA A 306 -15.30 24.83 -15.36
C ALA A 306 -16.15 23.56 -15.71
N PRO A 307 -17.49 23.71 -15.85
CA PRO A 307 -18.48 22.62 -15.69
C PRO A 307 -18.57 21.52 -16.76
N SER A 308 -17.54 21.27 -17.58
CA SER A 308 -17.61 20.29 -18.66
C SER A 308 -16.90 18.96 -18.42
N LEU A 309 -16.32 18.70 -17.24
CA LEU A 309 -15.62 17.44 -16.96
C LEU A 309 -15.83 16.96 -15.50
N PHE A 310 -17.03 16.49 -15.18
CA PHE A 310 -17.24 15.61 -14.03
C PHE A 310 -16.74 14.20 -14.35
N SER A 311 -15.41 14.01 -14.42
CA SER A 311 -14.80 12.67 -14.46
C SER A 311 -13.41 12.55 -13.83
N SER A 312 -12.78 13.63 -13.35
CA SER A 312 -11.54 13.50 -12.58
C SER A 312 -11.32 14.69 -11.63
N LEU A 313 -11.40 14.44 -10.32
CA LEU A 313 -10.80 15.33 -9.33
C LEU A 313 -9.29 15.03 -9.30
N ALA A 314 -8.55 15.68 -10.19
CA ALA A 314 -7.09 15.72 -10.15
C ALA A 314 -6.64 16.97 -9.37
N PHE A 315 -6.02 16.77 -8.20
CA PHE A 315 -5.35 17.85 -7.48
C PHE A 315 -4.07 18.27 -8.20
N ASN A 316 -4.15 19.29 -9.05
CA ASN A 316 -2.97 19.95 -9.61
C ASN A 316 -2.37 20.91 -8.57
N GLY A 317 -1.13 20.63 -8.15
CA GLY A 317 -0.31 21.59 -7.44
C GLY A 317 0.15 22.67 -8.40
N LEU A 318 -0.08 23.94 -8.07
CA LEU A 318 0.47 25.07 -8.81
C LEU A 318 1.98 25.19 -8.53
N PRO A 319 2.80 25.58 -9.52
CA PRO A 319 4.20 25.90 -9.31
C PRO A 319 4.33 27.24 -8.59
N VAL A 320 5.30 27.34 -7.68
CA VAL A 320 5.73 28.62 -7.11
C VAL A 320 6.76 29.20 -8.09
N SER A 321 6.36 30.22 -8.85
CA SER A 321 7.29 31.10 -9.56
C SER A 321 7.78 32.18 -8.59
N SER A 322 9.09 32.32 -8.48
CA SER A 322 9.72 33.63 -8.29
C SER A 322 9.94 34.26 -9.66
#